data_AF-A0A5C2RPM6-F1
#
_entry.id   AF-A0A5C2RPM6-F1
#
_cell.length_a   1.000
_cell.length_b   1.000
_cell.length_c   1.000
_cell.angle_alpha   90.00
_cell.angle_beta   90.00
_cell.angle_gamma   90.00
#
_symmetry.space_group_name_H-M   'P 1'
#
loop_
_entity.id
_entity.type
_entity.pdbx_description
1 polymer ?
#
loop_
_entity_poly.entity_id
_entity_poly.type
_entity_poly.pdbx_seq_one_letter_code
_entity_poly.pdbx_strand_id
1 'polypeptide(L)'
;VVALGDFDADEGGHLILWDLNLMIRFPRGAMIFLPSALLVHSNTMVPDDQRRYSFTQYTAGGLARWVECGFRSQKEFLAGGGRFMRTPQQRWEDGLRKFPRWSEWKHE
;
A
#
# COMPACT_ATOMS: atom_id res chain seq x y z
N VAL A 1 -4.16 4.83 -0.90
CA VAL A 1 -4.67 5.77 0.13
C VAL A 1 -5.11 7.04 -0.57
N VAL A 2 -6.22 7.63 -0.14
CA VAL A 2 -6.70 8.95 -0.61
C VAL A 2 -6.69 9.92 0.56
N ALA A 3 -6.08 11.09 0.40
CA ALA A 3 -6.15 12.17 1.39
C ALA A 3 -7.46 12.95 1.24
N LEU A 4 -8.11 13.24 2.36
CA LEU A 4 -9.40 13.93 2.45
C LEU A 4 -9.36 14.98 3.56
N GLY A 5 -10.40 15.80 3.65
CA GLY A 5 -10.54 16.84 4.67
C GLY A 5 -10.13 18.22 4.19
N ASP A 6 -10.24 19.18 5.11
CA ASP A 6 -9.90 20.58 4.89
C ASP A 6 -8.62 20.90 5.67
N PHE A 7 -7.52 20.95 4.92
CA PHE A 7 -6.20 21.32 5.39
C PHE A 7 -5.39 21.92 4.23
N ASP A 8 -4.38 22.71 4.56
CA ASP A 8 -3.36 23.17 3.63
C ASP A 8 -2.23 22.14 3.58
N ALA A 9 -1.97 21.63 2.38
CA ALA A 9 -0.94 20.62 2.14
C ALA A 9 0.47 21.21 2.12
N ASP A 10 0.62 22.52 2.18
CA ASP A 10 1.91 23.20 2.30
C ASP A 10 2.30 23.41 3.78
N GLU A 11 1.32 23.36 4.71
CA GLU A 11 1.51 23.55 6.15
C GLU A 11 1.62 22.23 6.94
N GLY A 12 1.21 21.09 6.34
CA GLY A 12 1.26 19.81 7.03
C GLY A 12 0.58 18.65 6.29
N GLY A 13 0.32 17.55 7.01
CA GLY A 13 -0.32 16.36 6.45
C GLY A 13 0.49 15.59 5.40
N HIS A 14 1.79 15.88 5.31
CA HIS A 14 2.74 15.26 4.39
C HIS A 14 2.92 13.76 4.67
N LEU A 15 3.15 12.97 3.62
CA LEU A 15 3.48 11.55 3.75
C LEU A 15 5.00 11.40 3.82
N ILE A 16 5.50 10.75 4.87
CA ILE A 16 6.92 10.43 5.01
C ILE A 16 7.12 8.96 4.63
N LEU A 17 8.08 8.70 3.73
CA LEU A 17 8.58 7.37 3.39
C LEU A 17 10.02 7.27 3.88
N TRP A 18 10.20 6.70 5.08
CA TRP A 18 11.46 6.76 5.82
C TRP A 18 12.59 6.01 5.11
N ASP A 19 12.34 4.80 4.61
CA ASP A 19 13.35 3.99 3.93
C ASP A 19 13.85 4.60 2.61
N LEU A 20 13.05 5.51 2.03
CA LEU A 20 13.39 6.21 0.79
C LEU A 20 13.96 7.60 1.04
N ASN A 21 13.99 8.06 2.30
CA ASN A 21 14.30 9.44 2.67
C ASN A 21 13.48 10.47 1.86
N LEU A 22 12.18 10.20 1.69
CA LEU A 22 11.26 11.06 0.94
C LEU A 22 10.17 11.62 1.84
N MET A 23 9.91 12.91 1.65
CA MET A 23 8.77 13.61 2.21
C MET A 23 7.91 14.11 1.05
N ILE A 24 6.70 13.58 0.95
CA ILE A 24 5.80 13.80 -0.17
C ILE A 24 4.68 14.71 0.27
N ARG A 25 4.54 15.83 -0.45
CA ARG A 25 3.38 16.69 -0.33
C ARG A 25 2.13 15.93 -0.78
N PHE A 26 1.16 15.76 0.12
CA PHE A 26 0.02 14.88 -0.12
C PHE A 26 -1.31 15.62 0.06
N PRO A 27 -1.76 16.38 -0.96
CA PRO A 27 -2.91 17.27 -0.83
C PRO A 27 -4.25 16.53 -0.80
N ARG A 28 -5.29 17.23 -0.34
CA ARG A 28 -6.68 16.75 -0.41
C ARG A 28 -7.01 16.29 -1.83
N GLY A 29 -7.70 15.16 -1.96
CA GLY A 29 -8.04 14.55 -3.24
C GLY A 29 -6.90 13.77 -3.91
N ALA A 30 -5.66 13.87 -3.42
CA ALA A 30 -4.56 13.07 -3.96
C ALA A 30 -4.70 11.60 -3.58
N MET A 31 -4.24 10.74 -4.48
CA MET A 31 -4.18 9.30 -4.30
C MET A 31 -2.74 8.83 -4.41
N ILE A 32 -2.35 7.88 -3.55
CA ILE A 32 -1.11 7.14 -3.68
C ILE A 32 -1.36 5.64 -3.62
N PHE A 33 -0.68 4.92 -4.52
CA PHE A 33 -0.51 3.47 -4.44
C PHE A 33 0.81 3.19 -3.73
N LEU A 34 0.74 2.64 -2.52
CA LEU A 34 1.89 2.44 -1.64
C LEU A 34 2.03 0.96 -1.28
N PRO A 35 3.20 0.34 -1.44
CA PRO A 35 3.50 -0.95 -0.84
C PRO A 35 3.72 -0.80 0.68
N SER A 36 2.65 -0.52 1.42
CA SER A 36 2.65 -0.13 2.84
C SER A 36 3.34 -1.14 3.77
N ALA A 37 3.30 -2.44 3.45
CA ALA A 37 3.97 -3.47 4.24
C ALA A 37 5.51 -3.51 4.06
N LEU A 38 6.05 -2.80 3.05
CA LEU A 38 7.49 -2.79 2.73
C LEU A 38 8.21 -1.53 3.19
N LEU A 39 7.47 -0.43 3.36
CA LEU A 39 8.04 0.88 3.64
C LEU A 39 7.56 1.35 5.01
N VAL A 40 8.50 1.75 5.85
CA VAL A 40 8.17 2.49 7.08
C VAL A 40 7.66 3.86 6.65
N HIS A 41 6.45 4.21 7.08
CA HIS A 41 5.78 5.43 6.68
C HIS A 41 4.96 6.04 7.81
N SER A 42 4.78 7.37 7.74
CA SER A 42 3.96 8.13 8.67
C SER A 42 3.38 9.36 7.97
N ASN A 43 2.45 10.07 8.63
CA ASN A 43 2.00 11.38 8.19
C ASN A 43 2.52 12.45 9.16
N THR A 44 2.85 13.63 8.67
CA THR A 44 3.05 14.78 9.57
C THR A 44 1.72 15.25 10.12
N MET A 45 1.80 15.97 11.25
CA MET A 45 0.65 16.69 11.80
C MET A 45 0.14 17.74 10.79
N VAL A 46 -1.11 18.14 10.97
CA VAL A 46 -1.67 19.39 10.43
C VAL A 46 -1.88 20.37 11.59
N PRO A 47 -1.98 21.68 11.32
CA PRO A 47 -2.35 22.67 12.34
C PRO A 47 -3.65 22.30 13.09
N ASP A 48 -3.77 22.74 14.35
CA ASP A 48 -4.85 22.33 15.26
C ASP A 48 -6.26 22.73 14.79
N ASP A 49 -6.36 23.79 13.99
CA ASP A 49 -7.59 24.30 13.38
C ASP A 49 -7.95 23.58 12.07
N GLN A 50 -7.07 22.71 11.55
CA GLN A 50 -7.27 21.97 10.32
C GLN A 50 -7.62 20.50 10.57
N ARG A 51 -8.25 19.85 9.58
CA ARG A 51 -8.70 18.46 9.70
C ARG A 51 -8.32 17.66 8.46
N ARG A 52 -7.41 16.71 8.65
CA ARG A 52 -7.04 15.73 7.64
C ARG A 52 -7.67 14.37 7.94
N TYR A 53 -8.30 13.79 6.93
CA TYR A 53 -8.78 12.43 6.92
C TYR A 53 -8.04 11.62 5.86
N SER A 54 -8.15 10.30 5.93
CA SER A 54 -7.62 9.42 4.91
C SER A 54 -8.52 8.22 4.70
N PHE A 55 -8.71 7.85 3.43
CA PHE A 55 -9.39 6.61 3.06
C PHE A 55 -8.37 5.62 2.50
N THR A 56 -8.22 4.49 3.19
CA THR A 56 -7.24 3.45 2.83
C THR A 56 -7.95 2.21 2.32
N GLN A 57 -7.63 1.85 1.08
CA GLN A 57 -8.03 0.59 0.46
C GLN A 57 -6.80 -0.32 0.42
N TYR A 58 -6.93 -1.54 0.93
CA TYR A 58 -5.84 -2.51 0.93
C TYR A 58 -6.39 -3.94 0.78
N THR A 59 -5.54 -4.84 0.29
CA THR A 59 -5.82 -6.27 0.29
C THR A 59 -4.80 -6.94 1.20
N ALA A 60 -5.27 -7.61 2.25
CA ALA A 60 -4.39 -8.32 3.17
C ALA A 60 -3.66 -9.46 2.45
N GLY A 61 -2.34 -9.56 2.63
CA GLY A 61 -1.54 -10.65 2.03
C GLY A 61 -1.97 -12.05 2.48
N GLY A 62 -2.62 -12.16 3.64
CA GLY A 62 -3.25 -13.41 4.09
C GLY A 62 -4.35 -13.91 3.15
N LEU A 63 -5.15 -13.01 2.57
CA LEU A 63 -6.21 -13.38 1.61
C LEU A 63 -5.60 -13.96 0.32
N ALA A 64 -4.53 -13.34 -0.20
CA ALA A 64 -3.84 -13.86 -1.37
C ALA A 64 -3.26 -15.27 -1.11
N ARG A 65 -2.69 -15.52 0.07
CA ARG A 65 -2.21 -16.85 0.47
C ARG A 65 -3.34 -17.86 0.63
N TRP A 66 -4.47 -17.45 1.18
CA TRP A 66 -5.65 -18.31 1.34
C TRP A 66 -6.18 -18.78 -0.01
N VAL A 67 -6.23 -17.90 -1.01
CA VAL A 67 -6.58 -18.26 -2.40
C VAL A 67 -5.57 -19.26 -2.98
N GLU A 68 -4.26 -19.03 -2.81
CA GLU A 68 -3.22 -19.98 -3.28
C GLU A 68 -3.30 -21.35 -2.58
N CYS A 69 -3.76 -21.37 -1.33
CA CYS A 69 -4.02 -22.61 -0.58
C CYS A 69 -5.29 -23.34 -1.01
N GLY A 70 -5.99 -22.87 -2.05
CA GLY A 70 -7.26 -23.42 -2.49
C GLY A 70 -8.36 -23.19 -1.45
N PHE A 71 -8.46 -21.96 -0.95
CA PHE A 71 -9.50 -21.51 -0.01
C PHE A 71 -9.48 -22.20 1.35
N ARG A 72 -8.28 -22.53 1.84
CA ARG A 72 -8.04 -23.20 3.14
C ARG A 72 -6.94 -22.51 3.92
N SER A 73 -6.84 -22.80 5.22
CA SER A 73 -5.71 -22.29 6.00
C SER A 73 -4.40 -22.85 5.45
N GLN A 74 -3.31 -22.08 5.58
CA GLN A 74 -1.97 -22.55 5.19
C GLN A 74 -1.58 -23.84 5.92
N LYS A 75 -2.03 -24.00 7.17
CA LYS A 75 -1.82 -25.21 7.96
C LYS A 75 -2.47 -26.43 7.30
N GLU A 76 -3.74 -26.35 6.93
CA GLU A 76 -4.47 -27.44 6.27
C GLU A 76 -3.91 -27.75 4.89
N PHE A 77 -3.56 -26.73 4.12
CA PHE A 77 -2.96 -26.88 2.80
C PHE A 77 -1.66 -27.70 2.86
N LEU A 78 -0.76 -27.35 3.78
CA LEU A 78 0.51 -28.06 3.97
C LEU A 78 0.30 -29.47 4.52
N ALA A 79 -0.61 -29.65 5.49
CA ALA A 79 -0.94 -30.97 6.03
C ALA A 79 -1.54 -31.91 4.97
N GLY A 80 -2.27 -31.37 4.00
CA GLY A 80 -2.79 -32.10 2.84
C GLY A 80 -1.78 -32.36 1.72
N GLY A 81 -0.48 -32.12 1.95
CA GLY A 81 0.58 -32.32 0.95
C GLY A 81 0.69 -31.19 -0.09
N GLY A 82 -0.04 -30.09 0.09
CA GLY A 82 0.03 -28.93 -0.78
C GLY A 82 1.42 -28.30 -0.78
N ARG A 83 1.88 -27.87 -1.95
CA ARG A 83 3.16 -27.17 -2.13
C ARG A 83 2.91 -25.84 -2.82
N PHE A 84 3.49 -24.78 -2.27
CA PHE A 84 3.46 -23.49 -2.95
C PHE A 84 4.26 -23.59 -4.24
N MET A 85 3.62 -23.29 -5.37
CA MET A 85 4.27 -23.31 -6.69
C MET A 85 5.20 -22.11 -6.88
N ARG A 86 4.92 -21.01 -6.18
CA ARG A 86 5.71 -19.78 -6.24
C ARG A 86 6.62 -19.66 -5.04
N THR A 87 7.84 -19.21 -5.30
CA THR A 87 8.75 -18.77 -4.25
C THR A 87 8.22 -17.48 -3.59
N PRO A 88 8.66 -17.14 -2.37
CA PRO A 88 8.37 -15.84 -1.78
C PRO A 88 8.73 -14.67 -2.69
N GLN A 89 9.87 -14.76 -3.38
CA GLN A 89 10.33 -13.76 -4.34
C GLN A 89 9.35 -13.60 -5.52
N GLN A 90 8.94 -14.70 -6.15
CA GLN A 90 7.98 -14.64 -7.26
C GLN A 90 6.63 -14.05 -6.84
N ARG A 91 6.13 -14.41 -5.65
CA ARG A 91 4.91 -13.79 -5.10
C ARG A 91 5.05 -12.28 -4.92
N TRP A 92 6.23 -11.83 -4.49
CA TRP A 92 6.52 -10.41 -4.33
C TRP A 92 6.55 -9.69 -5.67
N GLU A 93 7.27 -10.22 -6.66
CA GLU A 93 7.32 -9.63 -8.00
C GLU A 93 5.94 -9.58 -8.65
N ASP A 94 5.15 -10.66 -8.51
CA ASP A 94 3.75 -10.71 -8.96
C ASP A 94 2.91 -9.61 -8.29
N GLY A 95 3.13 -9.36 -7.00
CA GLY A 95 2.46 -8.30 -6.25
C GLY A 95 2.83 -6.91 -6.76
N LEU A 96 4.12 -6.65 -6.97
CA LEU A 96 4.61 -5.38 -7.50
C LEU A 96 4.11 -5.09 -8.91
N ARG A 97 4.04 -6.11 -9.77
CA ARG A 97 3.52 -5.96 -11.15
C ARG A 97 2.05 -5.56 -11.21
N LYS A 98 1.30 -5.61 -10.12
CA LYS A 98 -0.10 -5.12 -10.04
C LYS A 98 -0.19 -3.60 -9.88
N PHE A 99 0.91 -2.95 -9.49
CA PHE A 99 0.95 -1.50 -9.38
C PHE A 99 1.16 -0.88 -10.76
N PRO A 100 0.48 0.23 -11.08
CA PRO A 100 0.71 0.92 -12.33
C PRO A 100 2.14 1.48 -12.36
N ARG A 101 2.74 1.47 -13.54
CA ARG A 101 4.00 2.16 -13.84
C ARG A 101 3.69 3.57 -14.32
N TRP A 102 4.59 4.51 -14.02
CA TRP A 102 4.46 5.90 -14.48
C TRP A 102 4.25 5.99 -16.01
N SER A 103 4.96 5.15 -16.77
CA SER A 103 4.83 5.08 -18.24
C SER A 103 3.43 4.69 -18.73
N GLU A 104 2.61 4.05 -17.89
CA GLU A 104 1.24 3.65 -18.24
C GLU A 104 0.23 4.77 -18.00
N TRP A 105 0.61 5.80 -17.23
CA TRP A 105 -0.23 6.95 -16.90
C TRP A 105 0.12 8.20 -17.72
N LYS A 106 1.37 8.27 -18.21
CA LYS A 106 1.81 9.32 -19.13
C LYS A 106 1.21 9.03 -20.52
N HIS A 107 -0.01 9.51 -20.77
CA HIS A 107 -0.42 9.81 -22.14
C HIS A 107 0.38 11.05 -22.54
N GLU A 108 1.42 10.87 -23.35
CA GLU A 108 1.98 11.97 -24.14
C GLU A 108 1.00 12.38 -25.23
#